data_AF-A0A1R1S589-F1
#
_entry.id   AF-A0A1R1S589-F1
#
_cell.length_a   1.000
_cell.length_b   1.000
_cell.length_c   1.000
_cell.angle_alpha   90.00
_cell.angle_beta   90.00
_cell.angle_gamma   90.00
#
_symmetry.space_group_name_H-M   'P 1'
#
loop_
_entity.id
_entity.type
_entity.pdbx_description
1 polymer ?
#
loop_
_entity_poly.entity_id
_entity_poly.type
_entity_poly.pdbx_seq_one_letter_code
_entity_poly.pdbx_strand_id
1 'polypeptide(L)'
;MLILDTMKLSRPISWFLLAFGVWSWAIWITFVKNLWKDGSGLAFDDSGDPTAYFWVHLLLAITSFLLGTGIGVIGLRGLRALRREAASGEGAATER
;
A
#
# COMPACT_ATOMS: atom_id res chain seq x y z
N MET A 1 4.72 -15.67 31.74
CA MET A 1 4.79 -14.19 31.66
C MET A 1 6.11 -13.81 31.03
N LEU A 2 6.25 -14.17 29.75
CA LEU A 2 7.45 -14.10 28.92
C LEU A 2 6.92 -14.02 27.48
N ILE A 3 7.60 -13.26 26.62
CA ILE A 3 7.40 -13.18 25.16
C ILE A 3 6.22 -12.30 24.71
N LEU A 4 6.26 -11.01 25.04
CA LEU A 4 5.83 -9.98 24.08
C LEU A 4 7.04 -9.12 23.76
N ASP A 5 8.09 -9.75 23.24
CA ASP A 5 9.09 -9.01 22.49
C ASP A 5 8.35 -8.30 21.36
N THR A 6 8.36 -6.98 21.42
CA THR A 6 7.75 -6.14 20.40
C THR A 6 8.53 -6.36 19.12
N MET A 7 8.03 -7.23 18.22
CA MET A 7 8.68 -7.47 16.93
C MET A 7 8.62 -6.19 16.09
N LYS A 8 9.72 -5.45 16.08
CA LYS A 8 9.89 -4.28 15.22
C LYS A 8 10.20 -4.73 13.79
N LEU A 9 9.53 -4.11 12.84
CA LEU A 9 9.82 -4.31 11.42
C LEU A 9 11.24 -3.85 11.11
N SER A 10 12.03 -4.71 10.45
CA SER A 10 13.37 -4.34 10.02
C SER A 10 13.33 -3.21 9.00
N ARG A 11 14.43 -2.45 8.90
CA ARG A 11 14.55 -1.32 7.98
C ARG A 11 14.34 -1.70 6.51
N PRO A 12 14.91 -2.82 5.99
CA PRO A 12 14.66 -3.26 4.62
C PRO A 12 13.19 -3.62 4.38
N ILE A 13 12.55 -4.34 5.32
CA ILE A 13 11.14 -4.74 5.15
C ILE A 13 10.23 -3.51 5.18
N SER A 14 10.49 -2.53 6.06
CA SER A 14 9.71 -1.29 6.11
C SER A 14 9.74 -0.53 4.77
N TRP A 15 10.92 -0.46 4.14
CA TRP A 15 11.06 0.11 2.79
C TRP A 15 10.37 -0.71 1.72
N PHE A 16 10.51 -2.04 1.77
CA PHE A 16 9.82 -2.94 0.86
C PHE A 16 8.30 -2.75 0.91
N LEU A 17 7.70 -2.73 2.11
CA LEU A 17 6.26 -2.52 2.29
C LEU A 17 5.82 -1.13 1.78
N LEU A 18 6.60 -0.09 2.05
CA LEU A 18 6.31 1.25 1.54
C LEU A 18 6.34 1.28 0.00
N ALA A 19 7.41 0.75 -0.61
CA ALA A 19 7.55 0.67 -2.05
C ALA A 19 6.45 -0.16 -2.70
N PHE A 20 6.09 -1.30 -2.07
CA PHE A 20 5.00 -2.16 -2.52
C PHE A 20 3.65 -1.43 -2.50
N GLY A 21 3.36 -0.67 -1.44
CA GLY A 21 2.14 0.14 -1.37
C GLY A 21 2.07 1.19 -2.48
N VAL A 22 3.17 1.90 -2.73
CA VAL A 22 3.25 2.91 -3.81
C VAL A 22 3.12 2.25 -5.19
N TRP A 23 3.78 1.11 -5.41
CA TRP A 23 3.65 0.34 -6.64
C TRP A 23 2.21 -0.13 -6.86
N SER A 24 1.56 -0.59 -5.80
CA SER A 24 0.16 -1.02 -5.83
C SER A 24 -0.76 0.11 -6.30
N TRP A 25 -0.53 1.35 -5.87
CA TRP A 25 -1.27 2.51 -6.38
C TRP A 25 -1.10 2.67 -7.89
N ALA A 26 0.13 2.58 -8.40
CA ALA A 26 0.40 2.72 -9.83
C ALA A 26 -0.37 1.67 -10.65
N ILE A 27 -0.38 0.41 -10.20
CA ILE A 27 -1.12 -0.68 -10.85
C ILE A 27 -2.62 -0.41 -10.84
N TRP A 28 -3.22 -0.17 -9.68
CA TRP A 28 -4.67 -0.07 -9.56
C TRP A 28 -5.24 1.19 -10.19
N ILE A 29 -4.54 2.33 -10.12
CA ILE A 29 -4.93 3.55 -10.84
C ILE A 29 -4.89 3.32 -12.34
N THR A 30 -3.83 2.68 -12.86
CA THR A 30 -3.71 2.39 -14.28
C THR A 30 -4.79 1.41 -14.73
N PHE A 31 -5.06 0.38 -13.93
CA PHE A 31 -6.11 -0.60 -14.20
C PHE A 31 -7.50 0.06 -14.26
N VAL A 32 -7.87 0.91 -13.30
CA VAL A 32 -9.15 1.63 -13.31
C VAL A 32 -9.27 2.56 -14.52
N LYS A 33 -8.17 3.24 -14.90
CA LYS A 33 -8.15 4.06 -16.13
C LYS A 33 -8.40 3.22 -17.38
N ASN A 34 -7.85 2.00 -17.45
CA ASN A 34 -8.07 1.09 -18.57
C ASN A 34 -9.48 0.47 -18.53
N LEU A 35 -10.00 0.17 -17.35
CA LEU A 35 -11.37 -0.31 -17.18
C LEU A 35 -12.38 0.73 -17.69
N TRP A 36 -12.17 2.00 -17.33
CA TRP A 36 -13.04 3.10 -17.77
C TRP A 36 -12.93 3.40 -19.26
N LYS A 37 -11.76 3.14 -19.87
CA LYS A 37 -11.54 3.24 -21.32
C LYS A 37 -12.00 2.00 -22.08
N ASP A 38 -12.60 1.03 -21.39
CA ASP A 38 -12.99 -0.25 -21.93
C ASP A 38 -11.85 -0.99 -22.66
N GLY A 39 -10.66 -1.01 -22.05
CA GLY A 39 -9.48 -1.64 -22.66
C GLY A 39 -9.63 -3.15 -22.93
N SER A 40 -10.62 -3.81 -22.32
CA SER A 40 -10.96 -5.23 -22.56
C SER A 40 -12.12 -5.43 -23.54
N GLY A 41 -12.92 -4.40 -23.85
CA GLY A 41 -14.16 -4.52 -24.61
C GLY A 41 -15.30 -5.22 -23.85
N LEU A 42 -15.23 -5.27 -22.52
CA LEU A 42 -16.18 -5.96 -21.64
C LEU A 42 -16.80 -5.04 -20.59
N ALA A 43 -16.27 -3.83 -20.42
CA ALA A 43 -16.66 -2.92 -19.35
C ALA A 43 -18.04 -2.31 -19.60
N PHE A 44 -18.38 -2.06 -20.86
CA PHE A 44 -19.66 -1.48 -21.26
C PHE A 44 -20.30 -2.34 -22.34
N ASP A 45 -21.64 -2.36 -22.37
CA ASP A 45 -22.40 -3.01 -23.44
C ASP A 45 -22.64 -2.07 -24.63
N ASP A 46 -23.36 -2.57 -25.65
CA ASP A 46 -23.67 -1.82 -26.87
C ASP A 46 -24.50 -0.55 -26.61
N SER A 47 -25.19 -0.46 -25.47
CA SER A 47 -25.95 0.72 -25.04
C SER A 47 -25.09 1.70 -24.23
N GLY A 48 -23.86 1.31 -23.89
CA GLY A 48 -22.93 2.08 -23.06
C GLY A 48 -23.15 1.88 -21.56
N ASP A 49 -23.97 0.91 -21.15
CA ASP A 49 -24.23 0.64 -19.74
C ASP A 49 -23.11 -0.21 -19.12
N PRO A 50 -22.70 0.06 -17.86
CA PRO A 50 -21.65 -0.69 -17.20
C PRO A 50 -22.10 -2.12 -16.90
N THR A 51 -21.30 -3.08 -17.34
CA THR A 51 -21.61 -4.51 -17.18
C THR A 51 -21.27 -5.02 -15.77
N ALA A 52 -21.66 -6.27 -15.47
CA ALA A 52 -21.21 -6.94 -14.25
C ALA A 52 -19.67 -7.06 -14.17
N TYR A 53 -19.00 -7.24 -15.31
CA TYR A 53 -17.54 -7.27 -15.39
C TYR A 53 -16.94 -5.97 -14.86
N PHE A 54 -17.49 -4.82 -15.27
CA PHE A 54 -17.06 -3.51 -14.78
C PHE A 54 -17.18 -3.41 -13.26
N TRP A 55 -18.36 -3.73 -12.70
CA TRP A 55 -18.60 -3.59 -11.26
C TRP A 55 -17.73 -4.50 -10.41
N VAL A 56 -17.56 -5.76 -10.81
CA VAL A 56 -16.68 -6.71 -10.10
C VAL A 56 -15.25 -6.21 -10.10
N HIS A 57 -14.72 -5.80 -11.26
CA HIS A 57 -13.34 -5.35 -11.35
C HIS A 57 -13.10 -4.01 -10.68
N LEU A 58 -14.06 -3.09 -10.72
CA LEU A 58 -13.97 -1.83 -10.00
C LEU A 58 -13.94 -2.06 -8.48
N LEU A 59 -14.81 -2.93 -7.96
CA LEU A 59 -14.82 -3.29 -6.54
C LEU A 59 -13.49 -3.95 -6.11
N LEU A 60 -12.98 -4.89 -6.92
CA LEU A 60 -11.68 -5.53 -6.68
C LEU A 60 -10.53 -4.53 -6.71
N ALA A 61 -10.53 -3.60 -7.66
CA ALA A 61 -9.50 -2.57 -7.78
C ALA A 61 -9.51 -1.61 -6.58
N ILE A 62 -10.68 -1.13 -6.15
CA ILE A 62 -10.82 -0.27 -4.97
C ILE A 62 -10.35 -1.00 -3.71
N THR A 63 -10.83 -2.22 -3.49
CA THR A 63 -10.45 -3.03 -2.33
C THR A 63 -8.94 -3.25 -2.29
N SER A 64 -8.36 -3.63 -3.43
CA SER A 64 -6.92 -3.89 -3.52
C SER A 64 -6.08 -2.62 -3.38
N PHE A 65 -6.57 -1.48 -3.88
CA PHE A 65 -5.95 -0.18 -3.66
C PHE A 65 -5.92 0.20 -2.18
N LEU A 66 -7.01 -0.03 -1.44
CA LEU A 66 -7.06 0.21 0.00
C LEU A 66 -6.11 -0.72 0.77
N LEU A 67 -6.04 -2.00 0.39
CA LEU A 67 -5.07 -2.94 0.97
C LEU A 67 -3.62 -2.50 0.71
N GLY A 68 -3.29 -2.10 -0.52
CA GLY A 68 -1.98 -1.55 -0.88
C GLY A 68 -1.65 -0.28 -0.07
N THR A 69 -2.64 0.58 0.15
CA THR A 69 -2.52 1.76 1.01
C THR A 69 -2.20 1.37 2.45
N GLY A 70 -2.92 0.39 3.01
CA GLY A 70 -2.67 -0.13 4.35
C GLY A 70 -1.25 -0.67 4.51
N ILE A 71 -0.78 -1.46 3.53
CA ILE A 71 0.59 -1.98 3.49
C ILE A 71 1.62 -0.83 3.47
N GLY A 72 1.41 0.17 2.61
CA GLY A 72 2.29 1.33 2.52
C GLY A 72 2.36 2.12 3.84
N VAL A 73 1.21 2.29 4.51
CA VAL A 73 1.12 2.94 5.82
C VAL A 73 1.91 2.17 6.89
N ILE A 74 1.83 0.82 6.90
CA ILE A 74 2.61 -0.02 7.81
C ILE A 74 4.12 0.17 7.56
N GLY A 75 4.56 0.13 6.30
CA GLY A 75 5.95 0.40 5.93
C GLY A 75 6.44 1.77 6.39
N LEU A 76 5.63 2.82 6.16
CA LEU A 76 5.92 4.19 6.58
C LEU A 76 6.01 4.34 8.11
N ARG A 77 5.11 3.67 8.85
CA ARG A 77 5.15 3.64 10.32
C ARG A 77 6.42 2.95 10.83
N GLY A 78 6.85 1.86 10.19
CA GLY A 78 8.11 1.18 10.47
C GLY A 78 9.32 2.11 10.30
N LEU A 79 9.40 2.82 9.16
CA LEU A 79 10.47 3.79 8.91
C LEU A 79 10.48 4.95 9.92
N ARG A 80 9.31 5.48 10.29
CA ARG A 80 9.21 6.55 11.30
C ARG A 80 9.63 6.08 12.69
N ALA A 81 9.34 4.84 13.07
CA ALA A 81 9.78 4.28 14.34
C ALA A 81 11.31 4.17 14.41
N LEU A 82 11.93 3.62 13.37
CA LEU A 82 13.38 3.47 13.28
C LEU A 82 14.11 4.83 13.29
N ARG A 83 13.55 5.86 12.65
CA ARG A 83 14.12 7.22 12.69
C ARG A 83 14.08 7.84 14.09
N ARG A 84 13.02 7.60 14.87
CA ARG A 84 12.94 8.08 16.26
C ARG A 84 13.99 7.41 17.15
N GLU A 85 14.19 6.10 17.00
CA GLU A 85 15.19 5.35 17.78
C GLU A 85 16.61 5.82 17.49
N ALA A 86 16.95 6.07 16.22
CA ALA A 86 18.25 6.63 15.85
C ALA A 86 18.51 7.99 16.52
N ALA A 87 17.53 8.90 16.48
CA ALA A 87 17.64 10.23 17.09
C ALA A 87 17.80 10.17 18.62
N SER A 88 17.11 9.24 19.30
CA SER A 88 17.26 9.04 20.74
C SER A 88 18.63 8.47 21.13
N GLY A 89 19.23 7.60 20.30
CA GLY A 89 20.56 7.04 20.55
C GLY A 89 21.69 8.07 20.42
N GLU A 90 21.55 9.02 19.48
CA GLU A 90 22.54 10.08 19.23
C GLU A 90 22.56 11.13 20.36
N GLY A 91 21.41 11.44 20.96
CA GLY A 91 21.31 12.30 22.14
C GLY A 91 22.03 11.73 23.37
N ALA A 92 21.87 10.43 23.63
CA ALA A 92 22.52 9.75 24.76
C ALA A 92 24.04 9.60 24.60
N ALA A 93 24.55 9.55 23.36
CA ALA A 93 25.99 9.53 23.08
C ALA A 93 26.64 10.92 23.20
N THR A 94 25.87 12.00 22.97
CA THR A 94 26.35 13.39 23.06
C THR A 94 26.42 13.89 24.50
N GLU A 95 25.67 13.29 25.43
CA GLU A 95 25.71 13.60 26.87
C GLU A 95 26.84 12.89 27.65
N ARG A 96 27.68 12.07 27.01
CA ARG A 96 28.84 11.39 27.63
C ARG A 96 30.15 12.04 27.23
#